data_AF-A0A9Q2W504-F1
#
_entry.id   AF-A0A9Q2W504-F1
#
_cell.length_a   1.000
_cell.length_b   1.000
_cell.length_c   1.000
_cell.angle_alpha   90.00
_cell.angle_beta   90.00
_cell.angle_gamma   90.00
#
_symmetry.space_group_name_H-M   'P 1'
#
loop_
_entity.id
_entity.type
_entity.pdbx_description
1 polymer ?
#
loop_
_entity_poly.entity_id
_entity_poly.type
_entity_poly.pdbx_seq_one_letter_code
_entity_poly.pdbx_strand_id
1 'polypeptide(L)'
;MTDSGTDSTDSTDGTMDPRWARVRPLVFRTIIGAVVAAGLVGIAAVLLGDFGMVAVQLLLTIVVVVVFALLSWYDADVSSRRSGIFAFASIATSMYLLVAGLYKVWIVPTGPDGDGIWYVLEHFWHWIWLVGVARVALLHVHLLLVIHRRYPTPVLQVVAKTTVGVIALLALLLSIPLLAPDVDYARGYWRLVWVVVILDLLGTVVVPLSNALFRPRAPRPSATWPVPDQQPAWGATPTPAAPEPEAAVPEAPAPPAPAPALHPELAPAPAPAPAPTPEPGTVVASDGRRYAARPTASRALAWPRYVDGTPLPALPDGTPDFSEVTER
;
A
#
# COMPACT_ATOMS: atom_id res chain seq x y z
N MET A 1 -19.26 20.46 -37.66
CA MET A 1 -20.55 19.74 -37.74
C MET A 1 -20.22 18.42 -38.40
N THR A 2 -19.98 17.32 -37.69
CA THR A 2 -20.61 16.79 -36.48
C THR A 2 -19.59 16.11 -35.57
N ASP A 3 -19.76 16.41 -34.30
CA ASP A 3 -19.23 15.73 -33.12
C ASP A 3 -19.79 14.30 -33.04
N SER A 4 -18.98 13.32 -32.62
CA SER A 4 -19.43 11.97 -32.27
C SER A 4 -18.44 11.40 -31.28
N GLY A 5 -18.72 11.71 -30.01
CA GLY A 5 -17.95 11.35 -28.85
C GLY A 5 -17.72 9.84 -28.73
N THR A 6 -16.46 9.48 -28.48
CA THR A 6 -16.12 8.24 -27.82
C THR A 6 -16.49 8.38 -26.35
N ASP A 7 -17.75 8.09 -26.05
CA ASP A 7 -18.26 8.04 -24.69
C ASP A 7 -17.59 6.87 -23.97
N SER A 8 -16.66 7.24 -23.11
CA SER A 8 -16.08 6.38 -22.09
C SER A 8 -17.20 5.89 -21.17
N THR A 9 -17.69 4.67 -21.41
CA THR A 9 -18.58 4.00 -20.47
C THR A 9 -17.83 3.67 -19.19
N ASP A 10 -18.00 4.58 -18.26
CA ASP A 10 -17.97 4.44 -16.82
C ASP A 10 -18.69 3.15 -16.39
N SER A 11 -17.96 2.05 -16.26
CA SER A 11 -18.43 0.83 -15.61
C SER A 11 -18.12 0.89 -14.11
N THR A 12 -18.80 1.81 -13.42
CA THR A 12 -18.88 1.85 -11.95
C THR A 12 -20.17 1.14 -11.52
N ASP A 13 -20.25 -0.16 -11.76
CA ASP A 13 -21.22 -1.03 -11.09
C ASP A 13 -20.47 -2.23 -10.50
N GLY A 14 -20.60 -2.44 -9.20
CA GLY A 14 -19.85 -3.41 -8.41
C GLY A 14 -20.29 -4.86 -8.62
N THR A 15 -20.85 -5.18 -9.78
CA THR A 15 -21.28 -6.53 -10.15
C THR A 15 -20.10 -7.28 -10.75
N MET A 16 -19.56 -8.24 -9.99
CA MET A 16 -18.54 -9.18 -10.47
C MET A 16 -18.94 -9.74 -11.83
N ASP A 17 -18.08 -9.54 -12.83
CA ASP A 17 -18.19 -10.11 -14.16
C ASP A 17 -18.78 -11.54 -14.13
N PRO A 18 -19.93 -11.84 -14.76
CA PRO A 18 -20.62 -13.12 -14.65
C PRO A 18 -19.80 -14.32 -15.16
N ARG A 19 -18.77 -14.05 -15.97
CA ARG A 19 -17.72 -15.01 -16.36
C ARG A 19 -16.92 -15.47 -15.15
N TRP A 20 -16.47 -14.56 -14.29
CA TRP A 20 -15.59 -14.85 -13.15
C TRP A 20 -16.29 -15.67 -12.05
N ALA A 21 -17.59 -15.44 -11.86
CA ALA A 21 -18.42 -16.23 -10.96
C ALA A 21 -18.49 -17.72 -11.34
N ARG A 22 -18.41 -18.03 -12.65
CA ARG A 22 -18.39 -19.41 -13.15
C ARG A 22 -16.99 -20.05 -13.13
N VAL A 23 -15.93 -19.27 -13.36
CA VAL A 23 -14.55 -19.81 -13.42
C VAL A 23 -14.04 -20.20 -12.03
N ARG A 24 -14.39 -19.43 -11.00
CA ARG A 24 -13.89 -19.64 -9.63
C ARG A 24 -14.15 -21.04 -9.06
N PRO A 25 -15.38 -21.60 -9.10
CA PRO A 25 -15.61 -22.98 -8.65
C PRO A 25 -14.94 -24.03 -9.54
N LEU A 26 -14.70 -23.75 -10.83
CA LEU A 26 -13.98 -24.64 -11.73
C LEU A 26 -12.52 -24.78 -11.30
N VAL A 27 -11.85 -23.67 -10.98
CA VAL A 27 -10.46 -23.65 -10.49
C VAL A 27 -10.31 -24.50 -9.22
N PHE A 28 -11.20 -24.30 -8.23
CA PHE A 28 -11.18 -25.09 -7.00
C PHE A 28 -11.39 -26.58 -7.26
N ARG A 29 -12.32 -26.95 -8.14
CA ARG A 29 -12.55 -28.36 -8.53
C ARG A 29 -11.33 -28.97 -9.23
N THR A 30 -10.65 -28.22 -10.10
CA THR A 30 -9.43 -28.72 -10.76
C THR A 30 -8.28 -28.91 -9.79
N ILE A 31 -8.12 -28.04 -8.79
CA ILE A 31 -7.10 -28.19 -7.75
C ILE A 31 -7.40 -29.41 -6.88
N ILE A 32 -8.63 -29.51 -6.37
CA ILE A 32 -9.05 -30.68 -5.57
C ILE A 32 -8.87 -31.96 -6.38
N GLY A 33 -9.29 -31.96 -7.65
CA GLY A 33 -9.13 -33.09 -8.56
C GLY A 33 -7.66 -33.47 -8.77
N ALA A 34 -6.77 -32.51 -8.97
CA ALA A 34 -5.33 -32.74 -9.12
C ALA A 34 -4.70 -33.30 -7.84
N VAL A 35 -5.07 -32.78 -6.66
CA VAL A 35 -4.59 -33.26 -5.37
C VAL A 35 -5.06 -34.70 -5.10
N VAL A 36 -6.34 -34.99 -5.36
CA VAL A 36 -6.88 -36.35 -5.23
C VAL A 36 -6.19 -37.30 -6.21
N ALA A 37 -6.02 -36.91 -7.47
CA ALA A 37 -5.32 -37.72 -8.47
C ALA A 37 -3.87 -38.00 -8.04
N ALA A 38 -3.13 -36.99 -7.56
CA ALA A 38 -1.77 -37.17 -7.05
C ALA A 38 -1.73 -38.13 -5.85
N GLY A 39 -2.68 -38.02 -4.92
CA GLY A 39 -2.81 -38.94 -3.79
C GLY A 39 -3.07 -40.38 -4.24
N LEU A 40 -3.94 -40.57 -5.22
CA LEU A 40 -4.22 -41.89 -5.81
C LEU A 40 -2.99 -42.48 -6.50
N VAL A 41 -2.21 -41.67 -7.23
CA VAL A 41 -0.94 -42.10 -7.83
C VAL A 41 0.07 -42.52 -6.74
N GLY A 42 0.16 -41.76 -5.64
CA GLY A 42 1.00 -42.14 -4.49
C GLY A 42 0.58 -43.47 -3.86
N ILE A 43 -0.72 -43.68 -3.66
CA ILE A 43 -1.26 -44.95 -3.14
C ILE A 43 -0.98 -46.10 -4.12
N ALA A 44 -1.21 -45.90 -5.42
CA ALA A 44 -0.91 -46.90 -6.43
C ALA A 44 0.58 -47.26 -6.47
N ALA A 45 1.48 -46.27 -6.34
CA ALA A 45 2.91 -46.51 -6.27
C ALA A 45 3.31 -47.35 -5.05
N VAL A 46 2.65 -47.17 -3.89
CA VAL A 46 2.90 -47.99 -2.69
C VAL A 46 2.35 -49.41 -2.84
N LEU A 47 1.19 -49.59 -3.47
CA LEU A 47 0.56 -50.90 -3.63
C LEU A 47 1.23 -51.76 -4.70
N LEU A 48 1.75 -51.15 -5.77
CA LEU A 48 2.36 -51.85 -6.90
C LEU A 48 3.90 -51.87 -6.85
N GLY A 49 4.51 -51.04 -6.00
CA GLY A 49 5.95 -50.79 -6.03
C GLY A 49 6.78 -51.89 -5.36
N ASP A 50 7.87 -52.26 -6.04
CA ASP A 50 9.01 -52.91 -5.38
C ASP A 50 9.77 -51.83 -4.59
N PHE A 51 10.04 -52.08 -3.31
CA PHE A 51 10.63 -51.08 -2.40
C PHE A 51 12.12 -50.90 -2.68
N GLY A 52 12.45 -50.09 -3.69
CA GLY A 52 13.80 -49.66 -4.01
C GLY A 52 13.93 -48.15 -4.15
N MET A 53 15.17 -47.67 -4.32
CA MET A 53 15.50 -46.26 -4.51
C MET A 53 14.61 -45.58 -5.56
N VAL A 54 14.42 -46.23 -6.72
CA VAL A 54 13.65 -45.68 -7.84
C VAL A 54 12.18 -45.47 -7.46
N ALA A 55 11.58 -46.42 -6.73
CA ALA A 55 10.20 -46.27 -6.28
C ALA A 55 10.04 -45.06 -5.33
N VAL A 56 10.99 -44.88 -4.41
CA VAL A 56 11.03 -43.71 -3.51
C VAL A 56 11.24 -42.41 -4.29
N GLN A 57 12.13 -42.38 -5.29
CA GLN A 57 12.34 -41.20 -6.14
C GLN A 57 11.08 -40.81 -6.92
N LEU A 58 10.37 -41.79 -7.48
CA LEU A 58 9.10 -41.53 -8.17
C LEU A 58 8.05 -40.99 -7.20
N LEU A 59 7.95 -41.56 -6.00
CA LEU A 59 7.05 -41.07 -4.96
C LEU A 59 7.38 -39.63 -4.54
N LEU A 60 8.65 -39.33 -4.26
CA LEU A 60 9.08 -37.98 -3.86
C LEU A 60 8.91 -36.96 -4.99
N THR A 61 9.04 -37.36 -6.25
CA THR A 61 8.75 -36.50 -7.40
C THR A 61 7.28 -36.06 -7.39
N ILE A 62 6.35 -36.97 -7.08
CA ILE A 62 4.93 -36.61 -6.91
C ILE A 62 4.77 -35.59 -5.79
N VAL A 63 5.44 -35.79 -4.65
CA VAL A 63 5.39 -34.84 -3.52
C VAL A 63 5.93 -33.47 -3.93
N VAL A 64 7.05 -33.39 -4.64
CA VAL A 64 7.60 -32.13 -5.17
C VAL A 64 6.59 -31.41 -6.06
N VAL A 65 5.92 -32.14 -6.95
CA VAL A 65 4.88 -31.58 -7.84
C VAL A 65 3.67 -31.09 -7.05
N VAL A 66 3.20 -31.83 -6.05
CA VAL A 66 2.08 -31.43 -5.18
C VAL A 66 2.41 -30.16 -4.41
N VAL A 67 3.60 -30.08 -3.81
CA VAL A 67 4.08 -28.87 -3.13
C VAL A 67 4.14 -27.70 -4.12
N PHE A 68 4.73 -27.89 -5.31
CA PHE A 68 4.75 -26.85 -6.34
C PHE A 68 3.35 -26.36 -6.76
N ALA A 69 2.39 -27.28 -6.89
CA ALA A 69 1.00 -26.93 -7.23
C ALA A 69 0.33 -26.11 -6.11
N LEU A 70 0.51 -26.51 -4.84
CA LEU A 70 0.01 -25.77 -3.67
C LEU A 70 0.64 -24.37 -3.59
N LEU A 71 1.95 -24.28 -3.83
CA LEU A 71 2.67 -23.02 -3.86
C LEU A 71 2.21 -22.11 -5.01
N SER A 72 2.00 -22.68 -6.19
CA SER A 72 1.49 -21.95 -7.36
C SER A 72 0.07 -21.43 -7.13
N TRP A 73 -0.77 -22.21 -6.45
CA TRP A 73 -2.10 -21.77 -6.05
C TRP A 73 -2.05 -20.62 -5.03
N TYR A 74 -1.19 -20.72 -4.01
CA TYR A 74 -0.97 -19.65 -3.04
C TYR A 74 -0.49 -18.36 -3.72
N ASP A 75 0.52 -18.48 -4.61
CA ASP A 75 1.07 -17.34 -5.35
C ASP A 75 0.03 -16.71 -6.29
N ALA A 76 -0.88 -17.50 -6.87
CA ALA A 76 -1.98 -16.99 -7.70
C ALA A 76 -3.00 -16.18 -6.88
N ASP A 77 -3.39 -16.64 -5.68
CA ASP A 77 -4.29 -15.86 -4.80
C ASP A 77 -3.64 -14.55 -4.35
N VAL A 78 -2.35 -14.59 -3.97
CA VAL A 78 -1.60 -13.40 -3.54
C VAL A 78 -1.36 -12.43 -4.71
N SER A 79 -1.02 -12.93 -5.90
CA SER A 79 -0.79 -12.12 -7.11
C SER A 79 -2.04 -11.40 -7.56
N SER A 80 -3.22 -12.03 -7.47
CA SER A 80 -4.49 -11.41 -7.90
C SER A 80 -4.80 -10.09 -7.17
N ARG A 81 -4.20 -9.87 -6.00
CA ARG A 81 -4.43 -8.70 -5.14
C ARG A 81 -3.29 -7.66 -5.20
N ARG A 82 -2.21 -7.85 -5.98
CA ARG A 82 -0.97 -7.06 -5.84
C ARG A 82 -0.18 -6.75 -7.13
N SER A 83 0.80 -5.84 -6.98
CA SER A 83 1.77 -5.37 -7.98
C SER A 83 2.51 -6.51 -8.71
N GLY A 84 2.66 -6.38 -10.02
CA GLY A 84 3.25 -7.39 -10.91
C GLY A 84 4.70 -7.80 -10.60
N ILE A 85 5.49 -6.94 -9.93
CA ILE A 85 6.86 -7.30 -9.52
C ILE A 85 6.85 -8.46 -8.50
N PHE A 86 5.89 -8.46 -7.57
CA PHE A 86 5.82 -9.49 -6.54
C PHE A 86 5.39 -10.83 -7.15
N ALA A 87 4.45 -10.79 -8.09
CA ALA A 87 4.01 -11.97 -8.84
C ALA A 87 5.16 -12.61 -9.63
N PHE A 88 5.97 -11.80 -10.29
CA PHE A 88 7.14 -12.32 -11.01
C PHE A 88 8.15 -12.98 -10.06
N ALA A 89 8.48 -12.32 -8.94
CA ALA A 89 9.42 -12.85 -7.96
C ALA A 89 8.93 -14.16 -7.31
N SER A 90 7.62 -14.28 -7.03
CA SER A 90 7.05 -15.51 -6.47
C SER A 90 7.06 -16.64 -7.49
N ILE A 91 6.71 -16.37 -8.76
CA ILE A 91 6.78 -17.35 -9.85
C ILE A 91 8.22 -17.84 -10.04
N ALA A 92 9.19 -16.92 -10.10
CA ALA A 92 10.61 -17.27 -10.22
C ALA A 92 11.07 -18.13 -9.04
N THR A 93 10.65 -17.79 -7.81
CA THR A 93 10.94 -18.59 -6.61
C THR A 93 10.31 -19.98 -6.68
N SER A 94 9.04 -20.08 -7.09
CA SER A 94 8.35 -21.37 -7.27
C SER A 94 9.03 -22.25 -8.33
N MET A 95 9.45 -21.65 -9.46
CA MET A 95 10.20 -22.35 -10.50
C MET A 95 11.56 -22.85 -9.98
N TYR A 96 12.28 -22.01 -9.24
CA TYR A 96 13.54 -22.37 -8.59
C TYR A 96 13.36 -23.56 -7.62
N LEU A 97 12.32 -23.53 -6.78
CA LEU A 97 12.02 -24.62 -5.83
C LEU A 97 11.67 -25.94 -6.53
N LEU A 98 10.95 -25.89 -7.65
CA LEU A 98 10.63 -27.07 -8.45
C LEU A 98 11.90 -27.72 -9.00
N VAL A 99 12.76 -26.91 -9.64
CA VAL A 99 14.02 -27.38 -10.20
C VAL A 99 14.94 -27.93 -9.11
N ALA A 100 15.06 -27.22 -7.98
CA ALA A 100 15.85 -27.68 -6.83
C ALA A 100 15.32 -29.00 -6.25
N GLY A 101 13.98 -29.18 -6.19
CA GLY A 101 13.36 -30.41 -5.71
C GLY A 101 13.64 -31.59 -6.62
N LEU A 102 13.47 -31.40 -7.94
CA LEU A 102 13.78 -32.43 -8.91
C LEU A 102 15.27 -32.81 -8.89
N TYR A 103 16.15 -31.80 -8.80
CA TYR A 103 17.59 -32.00 -8.63
C TYR A 103 17.90 -32.84 -7.39
N LYS A 104 17.36 -32.49 -6.21
CA LYS A 104 17.61 -33.20 -4.95
C LYS A 104 17.06 -34.63 -4.92
N VAL A 105 15.97 -34.91 -5.64
CA VAL A 105 15.40 -36.27 -5.71
C VAL A 105 16.23 -37.17 -6.64
N TRP A 106 16.75 -36.63 -7.75
CA TRP A 106 17.39 -37.44 -8.79
C TRP A 106 18.92 -37.44 -8.76
N ILE A 107 19.56 -36.36 -8.31
CA ILE A 107 21.01 -36.23 -8.22
C ILE A 107 21.42 -36.48 -6.76
N VAL A 108 21.45 -37.75 -6.39
CA VAL A 108 21.88 -38.21 -5.06
C VAL A 108 23.15 -39.04 -5.21
N PRO A 109 24.23 -38.72 -4.49
CA PRO A 109 25.42 -39.55 -4.47
C PRO A 109 25.09 -40.94 -3.94
N THR A 110 25.38 -41.99 -4.71
CA THR A 110 25.31 -43.36 -4.22
C THR A 110 26.51 -43.61 -3.29
N GLY A 111 26.26 -43.66 -1.99
CA GLY A 111 27.27 -44.06 -1.01
C GLY A 111 27.68 -45.52 -1.13
N PRO A 112 28.79 -45.95 -0.52
CA PRO A 112 29.23 -47.35 -0.53
C PRO A 112 28.32 -48.28 0.29
N ASP A 113 27.47 -47.72 1.15
CA ASP A 113 26.78 -48.44 2.23
C ASP A 113 25.25 -48.41 2.01
N GLY A 114 24.71 -49.39 1.28
CA GLY A 114 23.26 -49.68 1.23
C GLY A 114 22.52 -49.36 -0.08
N ASP A 115 21.18 -49.41 -0.03
CA ASP A 115 20.24 -49.19 -1.14
C ASP A 115 20.04 -47.71 -1.53
N GLY A 116 20.72 -46.80 -0.82
CA GLY A 116 20.73 -45.36 -1.03
C GLY A 116 19.42 -44.62 -0.75
N ILE A 117 18.41 -45.30 -0.19
CA ILE A 117 17.10 -44.70 0.13
C ILE A 117 17.25 -43.57 1.17
N TRP A 118 18.10 -43.79 2.18
CA TRP A 118 18.32 -42.81 3.25
C TRP A 118 18.91 -41.49 2.73
N TYR A 119 19.87 -41.55 1.80
CA TYR A 119 20.45 -40.36 1.21
C TYR A 119 19.42 -39.55 0.41
N VAL A 120 18.56 -40.22 -0.35
CA VAL A 120 17.47 -39.55 -1.09
C VAL A 120 16.54 -38.82 -0.11
N LEU A 121 16.18 -39.46 1.00
CA LEU A 121 15.29 -38.87 2.00
C LEU A 121 15.94 -37.69 2.73
N GLU A 122 17.23 -37.77 3.05
CA GLU A 122 18.00 -36.68 3.63
C GLU A 122 18.11 -35.48 2.67
N HIS A 123 18.42 -35.72 1.39
CA HIS A 123 18.49 -34.68 0.36
C HIS A 123 17.13 -34.01 0.15
N PHE A 124 16.05 -34.80 0.20
CA PHE A 124 14.69 -34.29 0.17
C PHE A 124 14.37 -33.42 1.41
N TRP A 125 14.85 -33.79 2.60
CA TRP A 125 14.68 -32.97 3.80
C TRP A 125 15.37 -31.60 3.69
N HIS A 126 16.57 -31.55 3.08
CA HIS A 126 17.24 -30.28 2.77
C HIS A 126 16.44 -29.42 1.81
N TRP A 127 15.78 -30.04 0.82
CA TRP A 127 14.85 -29.32 -0.06
C TRP A 127 13.64 -28.75 0.71
N ILE A 128 13.08 -29.48 1.67
CA ILE A 128 12.00 -28.97 2.54
C ILE A 128 12.46 -27.74 3.33
N TRP A 129 13.66 -27.76 3.92
CA TRP A 129 14.24 -26.59 4.58
C TRP A 129 14.42 -25.41 3.62
N LEU A 130 14.86 -25.68 2.39
CA LEU A 130 15.03 -24.67 1.33
C LEU A 130 13.68 -24.04 0.95
N VAL A 131 12.61 -24.84 0.81
CA VAL A 131 11.24 -24.33 0.63
C VAL A 131 10.84 -23.44 1.82
N GLY A 132 11.11 -23.87 3.04
CA GLY A 132 10.84 -23.10 4.27
C GLY A 132 11.52 -21.73 4.26
N VAL A 133 12.84 -21.69 4.02
CA VAL A 133 13.62 -20.44 3.96
C VAL A 133 13.10 -19.50 2.87
N ALA A 134 12.87 -20.01 1.65
CA ALA A 134 12.37 -19.20 0.55
C ALA A 134 10.99 -18.60 0.86
N ARG A 135 10.11 -19.37 1.51
CA ARG A 135 8.76 -18.91 1.87
C ARG A 135 8.75 -17.93 3.02
N VAL A 136 9.58 -18.15 4.05
CA VAL A 136 9.76 -17.19 5.15
C VAL A 136 10.31 -15.86 4.62
N ALA A 137 11.23 -15.89 3.66
CA ALA A 137 11.74 -14.68 3.01
C ALA A 137 10.64 -13.93 2.24
N LEU A 138 9.85 -14.63 1.41
CA LEU A 138 8.71 -14.03 0.71
C LEU A 138 7.67 -13.47 1.69
N LEU A 139 7.41 -14.17 2.79
CA LEU A 139 6.51 -13.73 3.86
C LEU A 139 7.03 -12.45 4.53
N HIS A 140 8.33 -12.39 4.86
CA HIS A 140 8.97 -11.20 5.42
C HIS A 140 8.87 -10.00 4.48
N VAL A 141 9.18 -10.19 3.20
CA VAL A 141 9.03 -9.14 2.17
C VAL A 141 7.57 -8.70 2.09
N HIS A 142 6.62 -9.64 2.12
CA HIS A 142 5.20 -9.32 2.11
C HIS A 142 4.79 -8.50 3.33
N LEU A 143 5.20 -8.91 4.53
CA LEU A 143 4.92 -8.24 5.80
C LEU A 143 5.48 -6.81 5.82
N LEU A 144 6.73 -6.63 5.39
CA LEU A 144 7.35 -5.31 5.30
C LEU A 144 6.61 -4.40 4.32
N LEU A 145 6.19 -4.92 3.15
CA LEU A 145 5.41 -4.15 2.19
C LEU A 145 4.03 -3.75 2.76
N VAL A 146 3.38 -4.61 3.57
CA VAL A 146 2.12 -4.24 4.25
C VAL A 146 2.33 -3.08 5.22
N ILE A 147 3.36 -3.17 6.07
CA ILE A 147 3.67 -2.16 7.09
C ILE A 147 4.05 -0.82 6.43
N HIS A 148 4.84 -0.85 5.36
CA HIS A 148 5.35 0.37 4.73
C HIS A 148 4.34 1.07 3.82
N ARG A 149 3.32 0.39 3.30
CA ARG A 149 2.22 1.05 2.57
C ARG A 149 1.50 2.11 3.40
N ARG A 150 1.68 2.11 4.72
CA ARG A 150 1.08 3.08 5.63
C ARG A 150 1.85 4.41 5.72
N TYR A 151 3.02 4.55 5.07
CA TYR A 151 3.90 5.72 5.20
C TYR A 151 4.50 6.19 3.84
N PRO A 152 4.25 7.43 3.40
CA PRO A 152 4.64 7.89 2.06
C PRO A 152 6.01 8.63 1.97
N THR A 153 6.83 8.70 3.02
CA THR A 153 8.08 9.49 2.95
C THR A 153 9.18 8.79 2.13
N PRO A 154 9.96 9.52 1.31
CA PRO A 154 10.96 8.93 0.40
C PRO A 154 12.12 8.24 1.15
N VAL A 155 12.48 8.74 2.33
CA VAL A 155 13.52 8.14 3.19
C VAL A 155 13.10 6.74 3.64
N LEU A 156 11.84 6.56 4.08
CA LEU A 156 11.33 5.24 4.48
C LEU A 156 11.27 4.26 3.29
N GLN A 157 11.06 4.75 2.07
CA GLN A 157 11.06 3.90 0.88
C GLN A 157 12.44 3.34 0.55
N VAL A 158 13.51 4.13 0.76
CA VAL A 158 14.90 3.66 0.58
C VAL A 158 15.21 2.57 1.60
N VAL A 159 14.90 2.81 2.88
CA VAL A 159 15.11 1.82 3.96
C VAL A 159 14.36 0.53 3.64
N ALA A 160 13.09 0.61 3.23
CA ALA A 160 12.28 -0.55 2.87
C ALA A 160 12.91 -1.38 1.74
N LYS A 161 13.38 -0.72 0.67
CA LYS A 161 14.07 -1.40 -0.44
C LYS A 161 15.36 -2.06 0.03
N THR A 162 16.12 -1.40 0.90
CA THR A 162 17.33 -1.96 1.49
C THR A 162 17.01 -3.21 2.32
N THR A 163 16.01 -3.16 3.22
CA THR A 163 15.64 -4.34 4.02
C THR A 163 15.15 -5.49 3.15
N VAL A 164 14.34 -5.22 2.12
CA VAL A 164 13.93 -6.26 1.15
C VAL A 164 15.15 -6.88 0.44
N GLY A 165 16.13 -6.06 0.05
CA GLY A 165 17.38 -6.54 -0.53
C GLY A 165 18.20 -7.40 0.44
N VAL A 166 18.28 -7.02 1.72
CA VAL A 166 18.95 -7.79 2.78
C VAL A 166 18.28 -9.15 2.99
N ILE A 167 16.93 -9.19 3.05
CA ILE A 167 16.17 -10.45 3.18
C ILE A 167 16.41 -11.36 1.97
N ALA A 168 16.34 -10.80 0.75
CA ALA A 168 16.58 -11.57 -0.47
C ALA A 168 18.02 -12.12 -0.51
N LEU A 169 19.00 -11.31 -0.10
CA LEU A 169 20.39 -11.74 0.03
C LEU A 169 20.56 -12.85 1.07
N LEU A 170 19.91 -12.71 2.23
CA LEU A 170 19.95 -13.72 3.29
C LEU A 170 19.36 -15.06 2.80
N ALA A 171 18.23 -15.01 2.11
CA ALA A 171 17.60 -16.19 1.52
C ALA A 171 18.52 -16.85 0.49
N LEU A 172 19.19 -16.06 -0.36
CA LEU A 172 20.15 -16.57 -1.32
C LEU A 172 21.36 -17.23 -0.62
N LEU A 173 21.92 -16.58 0.40
CA LEU A 173 23.02 -17.12 1.20
C LEU A 173 22.65 -18.39 1.98
N LEU A 174 21.40 -18.52 2.44
CA LEU A 174 20.97 -19.77 3.06
C LEU A 174 20.67 -20.86 2.02
N SER A 175 20.27 -20.48 0.81
CA SER A 175 19.93 -21.44 -0.25
C SER A 175 21.13 -22.27 -0.73
N ILE A 176 22.34 -21.68 -0.78
CA ILE A 176 23.56 -22.36 -1.25
C ILE A 176 23.92 -23.58 -0.38
N PRO A 177 24.11 -23.47 0.95
CA PRO A 177 24.44 -24.62 1.80
C PRO A 177 23.31 -25.66 1.87
N LEU A 178 22.06 -25.25 1.67
CA LEU A 178 20.94 -26.20 1.56
C LEU A 178 20.97 -26.98 0.24
N LEU A 179 21.44 -26.35 -0.84
CA LEU A 179 21.55 -26.99 -2.15
C LEU A 179 22.72 -27.97 -2.22
N ALA A 180 23.86 -27.61 -1.62
CA ALA A 180 25.07 -28.42 -1.59
C ALA A 180 25.59 -28.58 -0.14
N PRO A 181 25.02 -29.49 0.67
CA PRO A 181 25.39 -29.67 2.07
C PRO A 181 26.77 -30.30 2.25
N ASP A 182 27.23 -31.10 1.27
CA ASP A 182 28.53 -31.82 1.34
C ASP A 182 29.74 -30.94 1.04
N VAL A 183 29.51 -29.66 0.70
CA VAL A 183 30.58 -28.71 0.40
C VAL A 183 31.07 -28.07 1.70
N ASP A 184 32.37 -28.16 1.95
CA ASP A 184 33.01 -27.45 3.06
C ASP A 184 33.08 -25.94 2.80
N TYR A 185 32.15 -25.20 3.39
CA TYR A 185 32.14 -23.74 3.29
C TYR A 185 33.23 -23.11 4.17
N ALA A 186 34.02 -22.22 3.59
CA ALA A 186 35.03 -21.46 4.31
C ALA A 186 34.39 -20.70 5.50
N ARG A 187 35.13 -20.55 6.61
CA ARG A 187 34.65 -19.83 7.79
C ARG A 187 34.17 -18.39 7.48
N GLY A 188 34.77 -17.74 6.47
CA GLY A 188 34.35 -16.43 5.99
C GLY A 188 32.90 -16.40 5.46
N TYR A 189 32.44 -17.49 4.86
CA TYR A 189 31.06 -17.63 4.36
C TYR A 189 30.05 -17.54 5.50
N TRP A 190 30.21 -18.36 6.52
CA TRP A 190 29.31 -18.35 7.69
C TRP A 190 29.35 -17.02 8.43
N ARG A 191 30.51 -16.34 8.48
CA ARG A 191 30.60 -14.98 9.02
C ARG A 191 29.75 -13.99 8.22
N LEU A 192 29.76 -14.08 6.89
CA LEU A 192 28.90 -13.24 6.04
C LEU A 192 27.43 -13.52 6.31
N VAL A 193 27.02 -14.80 6.38
CA VAL A 193 25.64 -15.20 6.72
C VAL A 193 25.23 -14.55 8.05
N TRP A 194 26.04 -14.70 9.10
CA TRP A 194 25.76 -14.11 10.41
C TRP A 194 25.66 -12.58 10.38
N VAL A 195 26.52 -11.90 9.62
CA VAL A 195 26.45 -10.44 9.45
C VAL A 195 25.12 -10.03 8.82
N VAL A 196 24.68 -10.73 7.77
CA VAL A 196 23.41 -10.45 7.09
C VAL A 196 22.22 -10.76 7.98
N VAL A 197 22.26 -11.85 8.77
CA VAL A 197 21.23 -12.17 9.78
C VAL A 197 21.09 -11.04 10.80
N ILE A 198 22.21 -10.56 11.33
CA ILE A 198 22.21 -9.45 12.30
C ILE A 198 21.66 -8.17 11.65
N LEU A 199 22.04 -7.89 10.41
CA LEU A 199 21.53 -6.72 9.68
C LEU A 199 20.01 -6.81 9.43
N ASP A 200 19.50 -8.00 9.14
CA ASP A 200 18.06 -8.24 8.97
C ASP A 200 17.30 -8.04 10.29
N LEU A 201 17.79 -8.64 11.38
CA LEU A 201 17.25 -8.44 12.74
C LEU A 201 17.28 -6.96 13.15
N LEU A 202 18.37 -6.25 12.84
CA LEU A 202 18.48 -4.82 13.12
C LEU A 202 17.48 -4.02 12.28
N GLY A 203 17.35 -4.32 10.99
CA GLY A 203 16.41 -3.66 10.08
C GLY A 203 14.96 -3.84 10.51
N THR A 204 14.58 -5.04 10.96
CA THR A 204 13.21 -5.33 11.42
C THR A 204 12.85 -4.59 12.71
N VAL A 205 13.80 -4.34 13.61
CA VAL A 205 13.59 -3.58 14.86
C VAL A 205 13.64 -2.06 14.66
N VAL A 206 14.55 -1.57 13.81
CA VAL A 206 14.76 -0.12 13.60
C VAL A 206 13.56 0.53 12.88
N VAL A 207 12.93 -0.18 11.94
CA VAL A 207 11.77 0.33 11.19
C VAL A 207 10.59 0.75 12.10
N PRO A 208 10.06 -0.09 13.00
CA PRO A 208 8.96 0.31 13.88
C PRO A 208 9.37 1.35 14.91
N LEU A 209 10.60 1.31 15.43
CA LEU A 209 11.08 2.27 16.43
C LEU A 209 11.26 3.67 15.86
N SER A 210 11.90 3.78 14.68
CA SER A 210 12.03 5.05 13.98
C SER A 210 10.65 5.65 13.66
N ASN A 211 9.70 4.83 13.21
CA ASN A 211 8.32 5.25 13.01
C ASN A 211 7.62 5.74 14.30
N ALA A 212 7.84 5.08 15.44
CA ALA A 212 7.30 5.51 16.72
C ALA A 212 7.83 6.88 17.17
N LEU A 213 9.12 7.15 16.92
CA LEU A 213 9.78 8.41 17.28
C LEU A 213 9.42 9.58 16.34
N PHE A 214 9.26 9.31 15.04
CA PHE A 214 8.98 10.34 14.03
C PHE A 214 7.48 10.54 13.74
N ARG A 215 6.58 10.00 14.58
CA ARG A 215 5.14 10.15 14.41
C ARG A 215 4.77 11.65 14.47
N PRO A 216 4.24 12.26 13.40
CA PRO A 216 3.79 13.66 13.46
C PRO A 216 2.73 13.77 14.55
N ARG A 217 2.95 14.64 15.55
CA ARG A 217 1.89 14.99 16.50
C ARG A 217 0.72 15.49 15.66
N ALA A 218 -0.43 14.83 15.78
CA ALA A 218 -1.66 15.32 15.15
C ALA A 218 -1.79 16.81 15.51
N PRO A 219 -2.10 17.69 14.54
CA PRO A 219 -2.47 19.05 14.86
C PRO A 219 -3.54 18.97 15.94
N ARG A 220 -3.24 19.49 17.14
CA ARG A 220 -4.28 19.65 18.15
C ARG A 220 -5.38 20.43 17.44
N PRO A 221 -6.64 19.99 17.48
CA PRO A 221 -7.74 20.85 17.06
C PRO A 221 -7.49 22.18 17.74
N SER A 222 -7.25 23.24 16.96
CA SER A 222 -7.34 24.57 17.48
C SER A 222 -8.72 24.62 18.11
N ALA A 223 -8.78 24.67 19.43
CA ALA A 223 -10.01 24.94 20.14
C ALA A 223 -10.42 26.32 19.64
N THR A 224 -11.24 26.36 18.59
CA THR A 224 -12.08 27.48 18.26
C THR A 224 -13.00 27.60 19.46
N TRP A 225 -12.55 28.41 20.42
CA TRP A 225 -13.43 28.88 21.48
C TRP A 225 -14.65 29.47 20.78
N PRO A 226 -15.88 29.06 21.13
CA PRO A 226 -17.05 29.75 20.64
C PRO A 226 -16.89 31.23 21.00
N VAL A 227 -16.74 32.08 19.98
CA VAL A 227 -16.93 33.51 20.14
C VAL A 227 -18.39 33.63 20.59
N PRO A 228 -18.68 34.11 21.82
CA PRO A 228 -20.06 34.33 22.21
C PRO A 228 -20.66 35.33 21.23
N ASP A 229 -21.77 34.95 20.60
CA ASP A 229 -22.54 35.83 19.74
C ASP A 229 -22.79 37.15 20.47
N GLN A 230 -22.60 38.26 19.75
CA GLN A 230 -22.86 39.59 20.27
C GLN A 230 -24.29 39.65 20.81
N GLN A 231 -24.40 39.79 22.12
CA GLN A 231 -25.64 40.08 22.82
C GLN A 231 -26.23 41.40 22.27
N PRO A 232 -27.52 41.45 21.87
CA PRO A 232 -28.15 42.68 21.45
C PRO A 232 -28.15 43.69 22.60
N ALA A 233 -27.54 44.86 22.37
CA ALA A 233 -27.49 45.95 23.33
C ALA A 233 -28.89 46.55 23.53
N TRP A 234 -29.64 46.02 24.48
CA TRP A 234 -30.80 46.70 25.06
C TRP A 234 -30.40 47.37 26.37
N GLY A 235 -30.32 48.71 26.33
CA GLY A 235 -30.09 49.50 27.53
C GLY A 235 -29.45 50.86 27.21
N ALA A 236 -30.22 51.78 26.65
CA ALA A 236 -29.86 53.18 26.62
C ALA A 236 -29.95 53.75 28.04
N THR A 237 -28.83 54.16 28.62
CA THR A 237 -28.79 55.09 29.75
C THR A 237 -28.74 56.52 29.20
N PRO A 238 -29.57 57.46 29.69
CA PRO A 238 -29.53 58.83 29.21
C PRO A 238 -28.31 59.58 29.75
N THR A 239 -27.54 60.17 28.85
CA THR A 239 -26.44 61.10 29.08
C THR A 239 -26.95 62.43 29.66
N PRO A 240 -26.30 63.04 30.67
CA PRO A 240 -26.63 64.39 31.14
C PRO A 240 -26.14 65.46 30.14
N ALA A 241 -26.98 66.47 29.91
CA ALA A 241 -26.79 67.56 28.96
C ALA A 241 -25.59 68.47 29.30
N ALA A 242 -24.82 68.83 28.27
CA ALA A 242 -23.83 69.91 28.28
C ALA A 242 -24.48 71.22 27.80
N PRO A 243 -24.01 72.41 28.23
CA PRO A 243 -24.66 73.68 27.94
C PRO A 243 -24.29 74.28 26.56
N GLU A 244 -25.24 75.05 26.02
CA GLU A 244 -25.21 75.78 24.74
C GLU A 244 -24.07 76.81 24.60
N PRO A 245 -23.59 77.07 23.38
CA PRO A 245 -22.84 78.28 23.06
C PRO A 245 -23.68 79.29 22.25
N GLU A 246 -23.62 80.53 22.71
CA GLU A 246 -24.25 81.74 22.20
C GLU A 246 -23.44 82.37 21.03
N ALA A 247 -24.15 82.94 20.04
CA ALA A 247 -23.60 83.77 18.94
C ALA A 247 -23.22 85.18 19.48
N ALA A 248 -22.38 86.05 18.91
CA ALA A 248 -21.91 86.27 17.54
C ALA A 248 -20.80 87.39 17.51
N VAL A 249 -19.92 87.38 16.47
CA VAL A 249 -19.46 88.54 15.61
C VAL A 249 -18.37 89.54 16.14
N PRO A 250 -17.46 90.17 15.33
CA PRO A 250 -16.70 89.75 14.12
C PRO A 250 -15.21 90.24 14.00
N GLU A 251 -14.47 89.64 13.05
CA GLU A 251 -13.50 90.19 12.05
C GLU A 251 -12.20 90.96 12.43
N ALA A 252 -11.05 90.45 11.92
CA ALA A 252 -9.91 91.22 11.35
C ALA A 252 -9.01 90.28 10.49
N PRO A 253 -8.24 90.79 9.49
CA PRO A 253 -8.03 90.11 8.19
C PRO A 253 -6.74 89.28 8.03
N ALA A 254 -6.78 88.40 7.02
CA ALA A 254 -5.76 87.41 6.64
C ALA A 254 -4.56 87.97 5.84
N PRO A 255 -3.39 87.28 5.88
CA PRO A 255 -2.39 87.31 4.81
C PRO A 255 -2.44 86.05 3.91
N PRO A 256 -1.94 86.15 2.65
CA PRO A 256 -2.32 85.27 1.54
C PRO A 256 -1.60 83.91 1.49
N ALA A 257 -2.33 82.89 1.06
CA ALA A 257 -1.80 81.58 0.68
C ALA A 257 -1.21 81.61 -0.74
N PRO A 258 -0.12 80.87 -1.01
CA PRO A 258 0.48 80.78 -2.34
C PRO A 258 -0.33 79.86 -3.28
N ALA A 259 -0.32 80.23 -4.56
CA ALA A 259 -1.01 79.59 -5.68
C ALA A 259 -0.61 78.12 -5.92
N PRO A 260 -1.52 77.25 -6.40
CA PRO A 260 -1.16 75.94 -6.89
C PRO A 260 -0.45 76.07 -8.25
N ALA A 261 0.78 75.57 -8.31
CA ALA A 261 1.56 75.50 -9.53
C ALA A 261 0.92 74.54 -10.55
N LEU A 262 1.00 74.95 -11.80
CA LEU A 262 0.51 74.29 -13.00
C LEU A 262 1.19 72.92 -13.22
N HIS A 263 0.39 71.98 -13.70
CA HIS A 263 0.78 70.66 -14.20
C HIS A 263 1.88 70.73 -15.27
N PRO A 264 2.80 69.75 -15.31
CA PRO A 264 3.39 69.30 -16.57
C PRO A 264 2.70 68.03 -17.08
N GLU A 265 2.10 68.17 -18.25
CA GLU A 265 1.94 67.21 -19.35
C GLU A 265 2.06 65.70 -19.03
N LEU A 266 0.94 64.99 -19.15
CA LEU A 266 0.90 63.53 -19.24
C LEU A 266 1.70 63.03 -20.46
N ALA A 267 2.71 62.20 -20.21
CA ALA A 267 3.13 61.18 -21.19
C ALA A 267 2.13 60.00 -21.13
N PRO A 268 1.75 59.38 -22.25
CA PRO A 268 0.80 58.27 -22.27
C PRO A 268 1.40 57.05 -21.57
N ALA A 269 0.72 56.58 -20.52
CA ALA A 269 1.03 55.32 -19.86
C ALA A 269 0.85 54.14 -20.83
N PRO A 270 1.73 53.13 -20.82
CA PRO A 270 1.51 51.90 -21.57
C PRO A 270 0.25 51.20 -21.04
N ALA A 271 -0.60 50.76 -21.97
CA ALA A 271 -1.83 50.03 -21.66
C ALA A 271 -1.54 48.82 -20.74
N PRO A 272 -2.39 48.55 -19.72
CA PRO A 272 -2.25 47.32 -18.93
C PRO A 272 -2.44 46.12 -19.85
N ALA A 273 -1.45 45.23 -19.85
CA ALA A 273 -1.55 43.94 -20.53
C ALA A 273 -2.78 43.18 -20.00
N PRO A 274 -3.54 42.49 -20.87
CA PRO A 274 -4.66 41.66 -20.43
C PRO A 274 -4.13 40.58 -19.47
N ALA A 275 -4.77 40.48 -18.30
CA ALA A 275 -4.50 39.43 -17.33
C ALA A 275 -4.58 38.05 -18.00
N PRO A 276 -3.61 37.14 -17.78
CA PRO A 276 -3.72 35.79 -18.30
C PRO A 276 -4.94 35.11 -17.68
N THR A 277 -5.78 34.57 -18.54
CA THR A 277 -6.91 33.70 -18.20
C THR A 277 -6.44 32.62 -17.22
N PRO A 278 -7.13 32.40 -16.09
CA PRO A 278 -6.72 31.36 -15.14
C PRO A 278 -6.76 30.00 -15.82
N GLU A 279 -5.59 29.34 -15.89
CA GLU A 279 -5.53 27.93 -16.28
C GLU A 279 -6.37 27.10 -15.30
N PRO A 280 -7.34 26.29 -15.77
CA PRO A 280 -8.10 25.41 -14.92
C PRO A 280 -7.18 24.32 -14.38
N GLY A 281 -6.84 24.40 -13.09
CA GLY A 281 -6.09 23.32 -12.44
C GLY A 281 -5.05 23.73 -11.42
N THR A 282 -5.06 24.96 -10.88
CA THR A 282 -4.18 25.30 -9.73
C THR A 282 -4.97 25.97 -8.60
N VAL A 283 -4.69 25.56 -7.36
CA VAL A 283 -5.31 26.11 -6.14
C VAL A 283 -4.23 26.79 -5.31
N VAL A 284 -4.51 28.00 -4.82
CA VAL A 284 -3.64 28.74 -3.90
C VAL A 284 -4.02 28.32 -2.48
N ALA A 285 -3.09 27.73 -1.72
CA ALA A 285 -3.34 27.40 -0.32
C ALA A 285 -3.10 28.62 0.60
N SER A 286 -3.48 28.49 1.86
CA SER A 286 -3.34 29.54 2.89
C SER A 286 -1.89 29.96 3.18
N ASP A 287 -0.91 29.22 2.67
CA ASP A 287 0.52 29.55 2.71
C ASP A 287 1.00 30.39 1.51
N GLY A 288 0.09 30.78 0.61
CA GLY A 288 0.38 31.58 -0.58
C GLY A 288 1.03 30.80 -1.73
N ARG A 289 1.21 29.48 -1.60
CA ARG A 289 1.80 28.64 -2.65
C ARG A 289 0.72 28.09 -3.58
N ARG A 290 1.08 27.97 -4.86
CA ARG A 290 0.21 27.41 -5.92
C ARG A 290 0.46 25.92 -6.04
N TYR A 291 -0.59 25.13 -5.91
CA TYR A 291 -0.57 23.68 -6.04
C TYR A 291 -1.40 23.25 -7.25
N ALA A 292 -0.99 22.20 -7.95
CA ALA A 292 -1.83 21.57 -8.97
C ALA A 292 -3.11 21.01 -8.32
N ALA A 293 -4.27 21.37 -8.86
CA ALA A 293 -5.56 20.85 -8.47
C ALA A 293 -5.55 19.34 -8.72
N ARG A 294 -5.68 18.58 -7.65
CA ARG A 294 -5.86 17.14 -7.72
C ARG A 294 -7.14 16.86 -8.53
N PRO A 295 -7.14 15.92 -9.49
CA PRO A 295 -8.37 15.51 -10.15
C PRO A 295 -9.37 15.06 -9.09
N THR A 296 -10.45 15.82 -8.93
CA THR A 296 -11.56 15.51 -8.04
C THR A 296 -12.39 14.41 -8.71
N ALA A 297 -11.88 13.18 -8.71
CA ALA A 297 -12.78 12.04 -8.73
C ALA A 297 -13.53 12.09 -7.41
N SER A 298 -14.75 12.59 -7.49
CA SER A 298 -15.72 12.81 -6.42
C SER A 298 -15.81 11.62 -5.46
N ARG A 299 -15.09 11.68 -4.34
CA ARG A 299 -15.64 11.23 -3.07
C ARG A 299 -16.48 12.38 -2.51
N ALA A 300 -17.63 12.62 -3.16
CA ALA A 300 -18.72 13.28 -2.46
C ALA A 300 -19.05 12.36 -1.27
N LEU A 301 -19.15 12.92 -0.07
CA LEU A 301 -19.69 12.18 1.07
C LEU A 301 -21.15 11.87 0.73
N ALA A 302 -21.39 10.71 0.12
CA ALA A 302 -22.73 10.25 -0.18
C ALA A 302 -23.44 9.94 1.12
N TRP A 303 -24.64 10.48 1.29
CA TRP A 303 -25.49 10.22 2.44
C TRP A 303 -25.71 8.70 2.58
N PRO A 304 -25.55 8.11 3.78
CA PRO A 304 -25.75 6.68 3.98
C PRO A 304 -27.13 6.22 3.52
N ARG A 305 -27.20 5.01 2.97
CA ARG A 305 -28.44 4.40 2.47
C ARG A 305 -28.60 2.98 3.01
N TYR A 306 -29.84 2.53 3.15
CA TYR A 306 -30.18 1.13 3.38
C TYR A 306 -29.79 0.27 2.15
N VAL A 307 -29.78 -1.05 2.33
CA VAL A 307 -29.44 -2.02 1.26
C VAL A 307 -30.40 -1.96 0.08
N ASP A 308 -31.63 -1.50 0.30
CA ASP A 308 -32.65 -1.24 -0.72
C ASP A 308 -32.47 0.10 -1.46
N GLY A 309 -31.47 0.90 -1.09
CA GLY A 309 -31.15 2.19 -1.70
C GLY A 309 -31.87 3.39 -1.06
N THR A 310 -32.70 3.20 -0.03
CA THR A 310 -33.39 4.29 0.68
C THR A 310 -32.37 5.10 1.52
N PRO A 311 -32.37 6.44 1.50
CA PRO A 311 -31.48 7.23 2.35
C PRO A 311 -31.88 7.16 3.83
N LEU A 312 -30.89 7.16 4.73
CA LEU A 312 -31.16 7.18 6.16
C LEU A 312 -31.82 8.52 6.58
N PRO A 313 -32.77 8.51 7.54
CA PRO A 313 -33.32 9.74 8.07
C PRO A 313 -32.25 10.57 8.80
N ALA A 314 -32.43 11.89 8.80
CA ALA A 314 -31.51 12.84 9.45
C ALA A 314 -32.05 13.23 10.83
N LEU A 315 -31.18 13.22 11.85
CA LEU A 315 -31.46 13.84 13.14
C LEU A 315 -31.51 15.36 13.02
N PRO A 316 -32.08 16.08 14.01
CA PRO A 316 -32.09 17.54 14.06
C PRO A 316 -30.69 18.19 14.05
N ASP A 317 -29.65 17.42 14.37
CA ASP A 317 -28.25 17.83 14.32
C ASP A 317 -27.58 17.61 12.95
N GLY A 318 -28.32 17.07 11.97
CA GLY A 318 -27.83 16.77 10.63
C GLY A 318 -27.01 15.48 10.52
N THR A 319 -27.04 14.61 11.53
CA THR A 319 -26.39 13.29 11.49
C THR A 319 -27.37 12.19 11.04
N PRO A 320 -26.89 11.09 10.42
CA PRO A 320 -27.75 9.98 10.02
C PRO A 320 -28.23 9.16 11.23
N ASP A 321 -29.52 8.84 11.27
CA ASP A 321 -30.13 8.00 12.30
C ASP A 321 -29.89 6.51 12.01
N PHE A 322 -29.17 5.82 12.91
CA PHE A 322 -28.87 4.40 12.81
C PHE A 322 -29.73 3.52 13.73
N SER A 323 -30.68 4.10 14.46
CA SER A 323 -31.48 3.36 15.46
C SER A 323 -32.18 2.13 14.86
N GLU A 324 -32.73 2.24 13.65
CA GLU A 324 -33.43 1.15 12.95
C GLU A 324 -32.52 0.08 12.32
N VAL A 325 -31.20 0.30 12.27
CA VAL A 325 -30.25 -0.65 11.65
C VAL A 325 -29.93 -1.83 12.59
N THR A 326 -30.28 -1.72 13.87
CA THR A 326 -29.85 -2.68 14.91
C THR A 326 -30.88 -3.78 15.23
N GLU A 327 -32.11 -3.73 14.68
CA GLU A 327 -33.20 -4.66 15.05
C GLU A 327 -33.54 -5.75 14.01
N ARG A 328 -32.58 -6.22 13.20
CA ARG A 328 -32.77 -7.40 12.33
C ARG A 328 -31.64 -8.41 12.37
#